data_AF-A0A5B9DE91-F1
#
_entry.id   AF-A0A5B9DE91-F1
#
_cell.length_a   1.000
_cell.length_b   1.000
_cell.length_c   1.000
_cell.angle_alpha   90.00
_cell.angle_beta   90.00
_cell.angle_gamma   90.00
#
_symmetry.space_group_name_H-M   'P 1'
#
loop_
_entity.id
_entity.type
_entity.pdbx_description
1 polymer ?
#
loop_
_entity_poly.entity_id
_entity_poly.type
_entity_poly.pdbx_seq_one_letter_code
_entity_poly.pdbx_strand_id
1 'polypeptide(L)'
;MVSSRELFKQGYNASNNKQYDKAKKFYRNCLEIDPDYSMAWNNLGWILYDQNQQFKEAEKCYNQALKADKKNYYAWNNLGILFYRHKKKFKQAERYWKKSVKLYPDFKMAWQNLGVLYKFQLRNPKKSDNCYQRVTDLDKKNKSNSGNISDIIHYKCKECGNPMEKNQIICEKCGFSE
;
A
#
# COMPACT_ATOMS: atom_id res chain seq x y z
N MET A 1 -14.06 21.92 -14.15
CA MET A 1 -13.14 21.89 -13.00
C MET A 1 -12.51 20.51 -12.91
N VAL A 2 -11.19 20.42 -12.72
CA VAL A 2 -10.50 19.13 -12.54
C VAL A 2 -10.80 18.60 -11.14
N SER A 3 -11.19 17.34 -11.00
CA SER A 3 -11.49 16.73 -9.69
C SER A 3 -10.22 16.21 -8.99
N SER A 4 -10.25 16.09 -7.66
CA SER A 4 -9.18 15.45 -6.86
C SER A 4 -8.84 14.05 -7.40
N ARG A 5 -9.87 13.29 -7.78
CA ARG A 5 -9.75 11.96 -8.37
C ARG A 5 -8.94 11.94 -9.66
N GLU A 6 -9.19 12.90 -10.55
CA GLU A 6 -8.49 12.98 -11.84
C GLU A 6 -7.02 13.36 -11.64
N LEU A 7 -6.75 14.31 -10.72
CA LEU A 7 -5.38 14.65 -10.34
C LEU A 7 -4.64 13.46 -9.71
N PHE A 8 -5.31 12.67 -8.88
CA PHE A 8 -4.73 11.44 -8.34
C PHE A 8 -4.36 10.44 -9.45
N LYS A 9 -5.24 10.21 -10.44
CA LYS A 9 -4.95 9.34 -11.59
C LYS A 9 -3.73 9.83 -12.38
N GLN A 10 -3.64 11.14 -12.62
CA GLN A 10 -2.49 11.75 -13.30
C GLN A 10 -1.20 11.60 -12.50
N GLY A 11 -1.26 11.78 -11.17
CA GLY A 11 -0.13 11.56 -10.27
C GLY A 11 0.34 10.10 -10.26
N TYR A 12 -0.60 9.16 -10.26
CA TYR A 12 -0.31 7.73 -10.33
C TYR A 12 0.37 7.35 -11.64
N ASN A 13 -0.17 7.78 -12.78
CA ASN A 13 0.42 7.54 -14.10
C ASN A 13 1.82 8.16 -14.22
N ALA A 14 2.01 9.39 -13.74
CA ALA A 14 3.32 10.03 -13.71
C ALA A 14 4.32 9.24 -12.85
N SER A 15 3.89 8.71 -11.69
CA SER A 15 4.71 7.87 -10.82
C SER A 15 5.14 6.58 -11.51
N ASN A 16 4.23 5.90 -12.21
CA ASN A 16 4.55 4.68 -12.96
C ASN A 16 5.53 4.94 -14.11
N ASN A 17 5.45 6.13 -14.72
CA ASN A 17 6.40 6.59 -15.73
C ASN A 17 7.69 7.18 -15.13
N LYS A 18 7.93 7.03 -13.83
CA LYS A 18 9.09 7.55 -13.08
C LYS A 18 9.24 9.08 -13.16
N GLN A 19 8.18 9.80 -13.51
CA GLN A 19 8.12 11.26 -13.56
C GLN A 19 7.77 11.81 -12.17
N TYR A 20 8.65 11.58 -11.19
CA TYR A 20 8.34 11.77 -9.77
C TYR A 20 8.02 13.22 -9.38
N ASP A 21 8.65 14.22 -9.99
CA ASP A 21 8.34 15.63 -9.69
C ASP A 21 6.94 16.03 -10.19
N LYS A 22 6.54 15.54 -11.37
CA LYS A 22 5.17 15.71 -11.86
C LYS A 22 4.17 14.97 -10.98
N ALA A 23 4.48 13.74 -10.59
CA ALA A 23 3.64 12.96 -9.69
C ALA A 23 3.40 13.69 -8.36
N LYS A 24 4.46 14.21 -7.73
CA LYS A 24 4.34 15.04 -6.51
C LYS A 24 3.44 16.26 -6.72
N LYS A 25 3.58 16.96 -7.86
CA LYS A 25 2.72 18.11 -8.16
C LYS A 25 1.25 17.70 -8.25
N PHE A 26 0.94 16.64 -8.99
CA PHE A 26 -0.43 16.14 -9.10
C PHE A 26 -1.01 15.67 -7.75
N TYR A 27 -0.22 14.97 -6.93
CA TYR A 27 -0.68 14.58 -5.60
C TYR A 27 -0.90 15.78 -4.68
N ARG A 28 -0.05 16.81 -4.71
CA ARG A 28 -0.28 18.05 -3.94
C ARG A 28 -1.54 18.78 -4.40
N ASN A 29 -1.73 18.94 -5.71
CA ASN A 29 -2.95 19.56 -6.24
C ASN A 29 -4.20 18.73 -5.89
N CYS A 30 -4.10 17.40 -5.88
CA CYS A 30 -5.19 16.53 -5.41
C CYS A 30 -5.54 16.85 -3.94
N LEU A 31 -4.52 16.97 -3.09
CA LEU A 31 -4.66 17.27 -1.66
C LEU A 31 -5.10 18.70 -1.35
N GLU A 32 -4.90 19.65 -2.26
CA GLU A 32 -5.46 21.00 -2.17
C GLU A 32 -6.98 20.99 -2.38
N ILE A 33 -7.48 20.12 -3.24
CA ILE A 33 -8.92 19.96 -3.49
C ILE A 33 -9.57 19.07 -2.42
N ASP A 34 -8.89 17.99 -2.04
CA ASP A 34 -9.36 17.00 -1.07
C ASP A 34 -8.24 16.63 -0.09
N PRO A 35 -8.14 17.35 1.05
CA PRO A 35 -7.12 17.08 2.07
C PRO A 35 -7.23 15.69 2.72
N ASP A 36 -8.39 15.04 2.61
CA ASP A 36 -8.66 13.71 3.18
C ASP A 36 -8.45 12.58 2.15
N TYR A 37 -7.84 12.87 1.00
CA TYR A 37 -7.49 11.86 0.00
C TYR A 37 -6.32 10.98 0.47
N SER A 38 -6.61 9.98 1.31
CA SER A 38 -5.61 9.14 1.99
C SER A 38 -4.56 8.51 1.05
N MET A 39 -4.98 8.04 -0.13
CA MET A 39 -4.06 7.43 -1.10
C MET A 39 -3.08 8.43 -1.72
N ALA A 40 -3.46 9.70 -1.87
CA ALA A 40 -2.59 10.74 -2.39
C ALA A 40 -1.50 11.08 -1.36
N TRP A 41 -1.87 11.19 -0.08
CA TRP A 41 -0.90 11.30 1.01
C TRP A 41 0.07 10.12 1.06
N ASN A 42 -0.43 8.89 0.95
CA ASN A 42 0.43 7.69 0.94
C ASN A 42 1.43 7.70 -0.23
N ASN A 43 0.96 7.99 -1.45
CA ASN A 43 1.83 7.95 -2.64
C ASN A 43 2.82 9.12 -2.66
N LEU A 44 2.42 10.30 -2.19
CA LEU A 44 3.35 11.41 -1.97
C LEU A 44 4.43 11.03 -0.95
N GLY A 45 4.03 10.42 0.17
CA GLY A 45 4.96 9.92 1.18
C GLY A 45 5.95 8.89 0.63
N TRP A 46 5.50 7.98 -0.24
CA TRP A 46 6.36 7.00 -0.89
C TRP A 46 7.43 7.66 -1.78
N ILE A 47 7.05 8.64 -2.61
CA ILE A 47 8.04 9.35 -3.44
C ILE A 47 9.04 10.11 -2.57
N LEU A 48 8.58 10.81 -1.53
CA LEU A 48 9.44 11.56 -0.62
C LEU A 48 10.44 10.63 0.10
N TYR A 49 10.00 9.44 0.47
CA TYR A 49 10.83 8.42 1.09
C TYR A 49 11.86 7.84 0.13
N ASP A 50 11.41 7.32 -1.01
CA ASP A 50 12.20 6.45 -1.89
C ASP A 50 13.10 7.25 -2.84
N GLN A 51 12.60 8.38 -3.35
CA GLN A 51 13.27 9.15 -4.39
C GLN A 51 14.00 10.37 -3.82
N ASN A 52 13.47 10.99 -2.76
CA ASN A 52 14.03 12.21 -2.21
C ASN A 52 14.74 12.04 -0.86
N GLN A 53 14.66 10.85 -0.23
CA GLN A 53 15.23 10.58 1.10
C GLN A 53 14.75 11.56 2.19
N GLN A 54 13.58 12.16 2.00
CA GLN A 54 12.94 13.11 2.90
C GLN A 54 12.10 12.37 3.94
N PHE A 55 12.78 11.68 4.86
CA PHE A 55 12.12 10.73 5.77
C PHE A 55 11.15 11.39 6.77
N LYS A 56 11.43 12.62 7.22
CA LYS A 56 10.54 13.32 8.16
C LYS A 56 9.24 13.72 7.46
N GLU A 57 9.34 14.19 6.23
CA GLU A 57 8.22 14.61 5.38
C GLU A 57 7.39 13.39 4.94
N ALA A 58 8.06 12.29 4.59
CA ALA A 58 7.40 11.03 4.27
C ALA A 58 6.58 10.51 5.46
N GLU A 59 7.15 10.52 6.68
CA GLU A 59 6.43 10.15 7.89
C GLU A 59 5.21 11.05 8.15
N LYS A 60 5.34 12.37 7.94
CA LYS A 60 4.19 13.29 8.03
C LYS A 60 3.11 12.88 7.03
N CYS A 61 3.46 12.59 5.79
CA CYS A 61 2.51 12.18 4.75
C CYS A 61 1.81 10.87 5.13
N TYR A 62 2.53 9.84 5.57
CA TYR A 62 1.89 8.59 6.00
C TYR A 62 0.97 8.78 7.21
N ASN A 63 1.34 9.64 8.16
CA ASN A 63 0.46 9.96 9.28
C ASN A 63 -0.78 10.75 8.84
N GLN A 64 -0.68 11.65 7.86
CA GLN A 64 -1.86 12.31 7.28
C GLN A 64 -2.76 11.31 6.53
N ALA A 65 -2.18 10.38 5.77
CA ALA A 65 -2.93 9.29 5.14
C ALA A 65 -3.75 8.50 6.17
N LEU A 66 -3.17 8.22 7.35
CA LEU A 66 -3.84 7.50 8.43
C LEU A 66 -4.83 8.33 9.25
N LYS A 67 -4.69 9.67 9.26
CA LYS A 67 -5.71 10.56 9.83
C LYS A 67 -6.95 10.57 8.95
N ALA A 68 -6.75 10.67 7.63
CA ALA A 68 -7.80 10.63 6.64
C ALA A 68 -8.49 9.25 6.57
N ASP A 69 -7.71 8.17 6.53
CA ASP A 69 -8.23 6.79 6.60
C ASP A 69 -7.34 5.89 7.47
N LYS A 70 -7.86 5.55 8.65
CA LYS A 70 -7.20 4.65 9.61
C LYS A 70 -7.06 3.21 9.09
N LYS A 71 -7.80 2.83 8.04
CA LYS A 71 -7.76 1.50 7.41
C LYS A 71 -6.75 1.41 6.26
N ASN A 72 -6.07 2.49 5.89
CA ASN A 72 -5.05 2.48 4.84
C ASN A 72 -3.85 1.60 5.23
N TYR A 73 -3.89 0.33 4.84
CA TYR A 73 -2.88 -0.67 5.17
C TYR A 73 -1.53 -0.42 4.47
N TYR A 74 -1.50 0.31 3.34
CA TYR A 74 -0.26 0.74 2.68
C TYR A 74 0.49 1.74 3.55
N ALA A 75 -0.20 2.75 4.10
CA ALA A 75 0.41 3.75 4.97
C ALA A 75 0.98 3.11 6.26
N TRP A 76 0.24 2.17 6.86
CA TRP A 76 0.77 1.37 7.98
C TRP A 76 2.02 0.58 7.58
N ASN A 77 2.03 -0.08 6.42
CA ASN A 77 3.22 -0.80 5.96
C ASN A 77 4.42 0.12 5.71
N ASN A 78 4.18 1.28 5.11
CA ASN A 78 5.23 2.25 4.78
C ASN A 78 5.82 2.90 6.03
N LEU A 79 5.02 3.17 7.07
CA LEU A 79 5.55 3.53 8.39
C LEU A 79 6.40 2.41 8.99
N GLY A 80 5.99 1.15 8.84
CA GLY A 80 6.79 0.00 9.26
C GLY A 80 8.18 -0.01 8.60
N ILE A 81 8.23 0.18 7.28
CA ILE A 81 9.48 0.26 6.49
C ILE A 81 10.35 1.42 6.98
N LEU A 82 9.77 2.60 7.15
CA LEU A 82 10.49 3.80 7.60
C LEU A 82 11.10 3.60 8.99
N PHE A 83 10.34 3.04 9.92
CA PHE A 83 10.81 2.80 11.28
C PHE A 83 11.87 1.70 11.35
N TYR A 84 11.77 0.68 10.49
CA TYR A 84 12.76 -0.37 10.37
C TYR A 84 14.07 0.12 9.76
N ARG A 85 14.01 0.77 8.59
CA ARG A 85 15.19 1.12 7.79
C ARG A 85 15.91 2.36 8.33
N HIS A 86 15.18 3.42 8.66
CA HIS A 86 15.76 4.73 8.99
C HIS A 86 15.82 5.00 10.49
N LYS A 87 14.75 4.71 11.24
CA LYS A 87 14.74 4.97 12.68
C LYS A 87 15.36 3.86 13.53
N LYS A 88 15.54 2.66 12.96
CA LYS A 88 15.97 1.44 13.66
C LYS A 88 15.10 1.11 14.89
N LYS A 89 13.81 1.51 14.88
CA LYS A 89 12.85 1.29 15.96
C LYS A 89 12.02 0.03 15.67
N PHE A 90 12.64 -1.13 15.84
CA PHE A 90 12.10 -2.43 15.43
C PHE A 90 10.77 -2.82 16.07
N LYS A 91 10.56 -2.54 17.37
CA LYS A 91 9.28 -2.80 18.05
C LYS A 91 8.13 -1.98 17.46
N GLN A 92 8.41 -0.75 17.01
CA GLN A 92 7.40 0.10 16.37
C GLN A 92 7.11 -0.37 14.94
N ALA A 93 8.16 -0.74 14.18
CA ALA A 93 7.98 -1.36 12.87
C ALA A 93 7.12 -2.63 12.94
N GLU A 94 7.35 -3.49 13.93
CA GLU A 94 6.52 -4.68 14.19
C GLU A 94 5.04 -4.32 14.38
N ARG A 95 4.75 -3.31 15.20
CA ARG A 95 3.38 -2.84 15.47
C ARG A 95 2.70 -2.34 14.21
N TYR A 96 3.40 -1.56 13.39
CA TYR A 96 2.85 -1.03 12.15
C TYR A 96 2.57 -2.11 11.11
N TRP A 97 3.50 -3.05 10.89
CA TRP A 97 3.25 -4.15 9.96
C TRP A 97 2.16 -5.11 10.47
N LYS A 98 2.10 -5.39 11.78
CA LYS A 98 0.98 -6.14 12.38
C LYS A 98 -0.36 -5.47 12.16
N LYS A 99 -0.42 -4.14 12.25
CA LYS A 99 -1.64 -3.37 11.96
C LYS A 99 -2.02 -3.48 10.49
N SER A 100 -1.05 -3.40 9.58
CA SER A 100 -1.24 -3.58 8.14
C SER A 100 -1.85 -4.95 7.81
N VAL A 101 -1.25 -6.04 8.27
CA VAL A 101 -1.79 -7.41 8.01
C VAL A 101 -3.11 -7.69 8.73
N LYS A 102 -3.39 -7.02 9.86
CA LYS A 102 -4.71 -7.11 10.50
C LYS A 102 -5.81 -6.46 9.67
N LEU A 103 -5.48 -5.36 8.99
CA LEU A 103 -6.41 -4.64 8.11
C LEU A 103 -6.59 -5.33 6.77
N TYR A 104 -5.49 -5.84 6.19
CA TYR A 104 -5.52 -6.60 4.96
C TYR A 104 -4.63 -7.87 5.07
N PRO A 105 -5.22 -9.01 5.48
CA PRO A 105 -4.48 -10.26 5.72
C PRO A 105 -3.78 -10.86 4.49
N ASP A 106 -4.23 -10.49 3.29
CA ASP A 106 -3.68 -10.99 2.02
C ASP A 106 -2.54 -10.09 1.50
N PHE A 107 -2.15 -9.04 2.26
CA PHE A 107 -1.03 -8.17 1.90
C PHE A 107 0.33 -8.83 2.12
N LYS A 108 0.82 -9.54 1.10
CA LYS A 108 2.08 -10.31 1.14
C LYS A 108 3.28 -9.47 1.60
N MET A 109 3.39 -8.21 1.15
CA MET A 109 4.55 -7.36 1.45
C MET A 109 4.72 -7.10 2.95
N ALA A 110 3.63 -6.90 3.70
CA ALA A 110 3.72 -6.69 5.15
C ALA A 110 4.10 -7.98 5.88
N TRP A 111 3.67 -9.15 5.42
CA TRP A 111 4.12 -10.45 5.95
C TRP A 111 5.61 -10.69 5.69
N GLN A 112 6.10 -10.41 4.48
CA GLN A 112 7.52 -10.51 4.15
C GLN A 112 8.36 -9.60 5.04
N ASN A 113 7.91 -8.36 5.25
CA ASN A 113 8.58 -7.41 6.14
C ASN A 113 8.62 -7.89 7.60
N LEU A 114 7.53 -8.47 8.11
CA LEU A 114 7.50 -9.11 9.44
C LEU A 114 8.46 -10.30 9.51
N GLY A 115 8.51 -11.14 8.47
CA GLY A 115 9.43 -12.28 8.38
C GLY A 115 10.90 -11.84 8.48
N VAL A 116 11.29 -10.84 7.69
CA VAL A 116 12.64 -10.24 7.73
C VAL A 116 12.95 -9.68 9.12
N LEU A 117 12.01 -8.95 9.71
CA LEU A 117 12.16 -8.39 11.05
C LEU A 117 12.39 -9.48 12.11
N TYR A 118 11.57 -10.53 12.10
CA TYR A 118 11.67 -11.62 13.06
C TYR A 118 12.95 -12.43 12.88
N LYS A 119 13.38 -12.67 11.64
CA LYS A 119 14.60 -13.41 11.35
C LYS A 119 15.84 -12.66 11.83
N PHE A 120 15.98 -11.40 11.44
CA PHE A 120 17.26 -10.69 11.57
C PHE A 120 17.36 -9.79 12.80
N GLN A 121 16.28 -9.13 13.21
CA GLN A 121 16.34 -8.14 14.30
C GLN A 121 15.83 -8.71 15.62
N LEU A 122 14.73 -9.46 15.60
CA LEU A 122 14.11 -10.01 16.82
C LEU A 122 14.51 -11.46 17.12
N ARG A 123 15.32 -12.08 16.24
CA ARG A 123 15.84 -13.45 16.35
C ARG A 123 14.78 -14.48 16.79
N ASN A 124 13.60 -14.41 16.19
CA ASN A 124 12.47 -15.30 16.46
C ASN A 124 12.15 -16.13 15.20
N PRO A 125 12.84 -17.28 15.00
CA PRO A 125 12.69 -18.09 13.80
C PRO A 125 11.26 -18.61 13.63
N LYS A 126 10.62 -19.06 14.72
CA LYS A 126 9.22 -19.54 14.68
C LYS A 126 8.25 -18.50 14.10
N LYS A 127 8.33 -17.24 14.55
CA LYS A 127 7.49 -16.17 13.99
C LYS A 127 7.85 -15.81 12.55
N SER A 128 9.14 -15.86 12.22
CA SER A 128 9.61 -15.67 10.84
C SER A 128 9.01 -16.72 9.90
N ASP A 129 9.10 -18.00 10.27
CA ASP A 129 8.61 -19.11 9.47
C ASP A 129 7.10 -19.04 9.28
N ASN A 130 6.35 -18.69 10.33
CA ASN A 130 4.90 -18.43 10.21
C ASN A 130 4.58 -17.32 9.20
N CYS A 131 5.38 -16.25 9.16
CA CYS A 131 5.18 -15.15 8.20
C CYS A 131 5.43 -15.62 6.77
N TYR A 132 6.52 -16.37 6.53
CA TYR A 132 6.82 -16.89 5.19
C TYR A 132 5.84 -17.97 4.74
N GLN A 133 5.41 -18.85 5.65
CA GLN A 133 4.35 -19.81 5.38
C GLN A 133 3.08 -19.10 4.92
N ARG A 134 2.69 -18.01 5.60
CA ARG A 134 1.54 -17.21 5.20
C ARG A 134 1.68 -16.64 3.79
N VAL A 135 2.86 -16.17 3.40
CA VAL A 135 3.13 -15.69 2.03
C VAL A 135 2.96 -16.83 1.02
N THR A 136 3.51 -18.01 1.30
CA THR A 136 3.37 -19.21 0.45
C THR A 136 1.92 -19.65 0.30
N ASP A 137 1.12 -19.62 1.37
CA ASP A 137 -0.30 -19.97 1.32
C ASP A 137 -1.09 -19.00 0.43
N LEU A 138 -0.77 -17.70 0.53
CA LEU A 138 -1.36 -16.68 -0.34
C LEU A 138 -0.93 -16.83 -1.81
N ASP A 139 0.29 -17.29 -2.08
CA ASP A 139 0.73 -17.61 -3.45
C ASP A 139 -0.05 -18.81 -4.03
N LYS A 140 -0.28 -19.85 -3.21
CA LYS A 140 -1.08 -21.01 -3.62
C LYS A 140 -2.54 -20.63 -3.91
N LYS A 141 -3.16 -19.85 -3.03
CA LYS A 141 -4.54 -19.33 -3.20
C LYS A 141 -4.71 -18.56 -4.51
N ASN A 142 -3.73 -17.72 -4.87
CA ASN A 142 -3.79 -16.97 -6.12
C ASN A 142 -3.65 -17.89 -7.36
N LYS A 143 -2.76 -18.90 -7.30
CA LYS A 143 -2.60 -19.89 -8.38
C LYS A 143 -3.83 -20.76 -8.60
N SER A 144 -4.52 -21.17 -7.54
CA SER A 144 -5.78 -21.92 -7.67
C SER A 144 -6.90 -21.08 -8.27
N ASN A 145 -6.93 -19.77 -8.01
CA ASN A 145 -7.91 -18.87 -8.61
C ASN A 145 -7.64 -18.60 -10.10
N SER A 146 -6.37 -18.62 -10.55
CA SER A 146 -6.02 -18.49 -11.97
C SER A 146 -6.36 -19.72 -12.83
N GLY A 147 -6.73 -20.85 -12.22
CA GLY A 147 -7.14 -22.08 -12.93
C GLY A 147 -8.60 -22.12 -13.36
N ASN A 148 -9.46 -21.21 -12.87
CA ASN A 148 -10.90 -21.18 -13.12
C ASN A 148 -11.35 -19.85 -13.76
N ILE A 149 -10.63 -19.40 -14.80
CA ILE A 149 -10.93 -18.12 -15.47
C ILE A 149 -12.22 -18.21 -16.33
N SER A 150 -12.76 -19.39 -16.61
CA SER A 150 -13.97 -19.55 -17.44
C SER A 150 -15.28 -19.16 -16.74
N ASP A 151 -15.33 -19.18 -15.41
CA ASP A 151 -16.60 -19.09 -14.67
C ASP A 151 -16.74 -17.79 -13.86
N ILE A 152 -15.79 -16.87 -13.98
CA ILE A 152 -15.84 -15.57 -13.29
C ILE A 152 -16.70 -14.62 -14.11
N ILE A 153 -17.97 -14.50 -13.72
CA ILE A 153 -18.84 -13.38 -14.08
C ILE A 153 -18.06 -12.10 -13.76
N HIS A 154 -17.54 -11.46 -14.81
CA HIS A 154 -16.70 -10.27 -14.71
C HIS A 154 -17.53 -9.09 -14.18
N TYR A 155 -17.40 -8.75 -12.89
CA TYR A 155 -17.76 -7.41 -12.44
C TYR A 155 -16.72 -6.45 -13.01
N LYS A 156 -17.14 -5.42 -13.74
CA LYS A 156 -16.23 -4.37 -14.21
C LYS A 156 -16.22 -3.26 -13.18
N CYS A 157 -15.04 -2.77 -12.81
CA CYS A 157 -14.90 -1.56 -12.01
C CYS A 157 -15.69 -0.43 -12.67
N LYS A 158 -16.67 0.15 -11.96
CA LYS A 158 -17.52 1.24 -12.51
C LYS A 158 -16.72 2.45 -12.97
N GLU A 159 -15.52 2.62 -12.41
CA GLU A 159 -14.69 3.81 -12.57
C GLU A 159 -13.66 3.73 -13.70
N CYS A 160 -13.27 2.52 -14.10
CA CYS A 160 -12.25 2.32 -15.12
C CYS A 160 -12.55 1.19 -16.10
N GLY A 161 -13.68 0.49 -15.94
CA GLY A 161 -14.12 -0.60 -16.80
C GLY A 161 -13.26 -1.87 -16.73
N ASN A 162 -12.22 -1.91 -15.89
CA ASN A 162 -11.36 -3.08 -15.78
C ASN A 162 -12.09 -4.22 -15.05
N PRO A 163 -11.87 -5.47 -15.47
CA PRO A 163 -12.32 -6.65 -14.74
C PRO A 163 -11.89 -6.60 -13.26
N MET A 164 -12.82 -6.92 -12.37
CA MET A 164 -12.59 -7.11 -10.94
C MET A 164 -12.97 -8.54 -10.56
N GLU A 165 -12.16 -9.17 -9.72
CA GLU A 165 -12.50 -10.47 -9.14
C GLU A 165 -13.63 -10.32 -8.11
N LYS A 166 -14.51 -11.32 -7.97
CA LYS A 166 -15.70 -11.30 -7.09
C LYS A 166 -15.41 -10.99 -5.60
N ASN A 167 -14.14 -11.06 -5.19
CA ASN A 167 -13.67 -10.77 -3.83
C ASN A 167 -12.77 -9.53 -3.74
N GLN A 168 -12.51 -8.82 -4.85
CA GLN A 168 -11.77 -7.56 -4.84
C GLN A 168 -12.71 -6.44 -4.42
N ILE A 169 -12.59 -6.02 -3.16
CA ILE A 169 -13.25 -4.80 -2.69
C ILE A 169 -12.66 -3.60 -3.40
N ILE A 170 -11.37 -3.61 -3.77
CA ILE A 170 -10.65 -2.47 -4.37
C ILE A 170 -10.02 -2.91 -5.70
N CYS A 171 -10.24 -2.14 -6.77
CA CYS A 171 -9.63 -2.39 -8.07
C CYS A 171 -8.11 -2.16 -8.00
N GLU A 172 -7.31 -3.18 -8.30
CA GLU A 172 -5.84 -3.10 -8.22
C GLU A 172 -5.21 -2.08 -9.17
N LYS A 173 -5.92 -1.72 -10.24
CA LYS A 173 -5.45 -0.78 -11.26
C LYS A 173 -5.72 0.68 -10.92
N CYS A 174 -6.78 0.97 -10.17
CA CYS A 174 -7.15 2.36 -9.82
C CYS A 174 -7.30 2.63 -8.32
N GLY A 175 -7.27 1.61 -7.47
CA GLY A 175 -7.32 1.72 -6.02
C GLY A 175 -8.68 2.10 -5.44
N PHE A 176 -9.78 2.00 -6.20
CA PHE A 176 -11.13 2.28 -5.72
C PHE A 176 -11.95 1.02 -5.50
N SER A 177 -12.78 1.03 -4.46
CA SER A 177 -13.83 0.03 -4.31
C SER A 177 -15.03 0.29 -5.19
N GLU A 178 -15.81 -0.77 -5.46
CA GLU A 178 -16.97 -0.85 -6.38
C GLU A 178 -17.67 0.48 -6.74
#